data_AF-A0AB73H1T0-F1
#
_entry.id   AF-A0AB73H1T0-F1
#
_cell.length_a   1.000
_cell.length_b   1.000
_cell.length_c   1.000
_cell.angle_alpha   90.00
_cell.angle_beta   90.00
_cell.angle_gamma   90.00
#
_symmetry.space_group_name_H-M   'P 1'
#
loop_
_entity.id
_entity.type
_entity.pdbx_description
1 polymer ?
#
loop_
_entity_poly.entity_id
_entity_poly.type
_entity_poly.pdbx_seq_one_letter_code
_entity_poly.pdbx_strand_id
1 'polypeptide(L)'
;MSEEVAKQSAGRLQKARGMLRRVGGLYTYSLVGDLSGEVERKRNLWRALHDMATGKRASRTETFDQALRRSGADDDALQARISTLGRMAMLYFVVAGVAFLMLLVSPWVAKPLSQFLMSLGVFAMCSARGVAARFRMFQIRNRELVGFREWVERGRQ
;
A
#
# COMPACT_ATOMS: atom_id res chain seq x y z
N MET A 1 10.02 -61.36 -18.80
CA MET A 1 9.06 -61.16 -17.70
C MET A 1 9.48 -60.10 -16.66
N SER A 2 10.73 -59.62 -16.64
CA SER A 2 11.19 -58.60 -15.66
C SER A 2 10.98 -57.15 -16.11
N GLU A 3 10.95 -56.89 -17.42
CA GLU A 3 10.95 -55.52 -17.96
C GLU A 3 9.56 -54.85 -18.00
N GLU A 4 8.48 -55.63 -18.17
CA GLU A 4 7.11 -55.10 -18.17
C GLU A 4 6.64 -54.70 -16.75
N VAL A 5 7.07 -55.43 -15.73
CA VAL A 5 6.74 -55.13 -14.32
C VAL A 5 7.37 -53.81 -13.88
N ALA A 6 8.58 -53.50 -14.37
CA ALA A 6 9.28 -52.24 -14.09
C ALA A 6 8.63 -51.02 -14.77
N LYS A 7 8.15 -51.16 -16.01
CA LYS A 7 7.39 -50.08 -16.69
C LYS A 7 6.04 -49.83 -16.02
N GLN A 8 5.38 -50.89 -15.54
CA GLN A 8 4.08 -50.79 -14.88
C GLN A 8 4.17 -50.18 -13.47
N SER A 9 5.28 -50.38 -12.75
CA SER A 9 5.54 -49.77 -11.44
C SER A 9 5.95 -48.29 -11.57
N ALA A 10 6.75 -47.94 -12.58
CA ALA A 10 7.11 -46.55 -12.90
C ALA A 10 5.89 -45.71 -13.29
N GLY A 11 4.98 -46.24 -14.13
CA GLY A 11 3.73 -45.58 -14.49
C GLY A 11 2.77 -45.38 -13.31
N ARG A 12 2.73 -46.32 -12.37
CA ARG A 12 1.95 -46.20 -11.12
C ARG A 12 2.52 -45.14 -10.18
N LEU A 13 3.84 -45.04 -10.05
CA LEU A 13 4.51 -44.00 -9.25
C LEU A 13 4.35 -42.60 -9.85
N GLN A 14 4.35 -42.47 -11.18
CA GLN A 14 4.08 -41.21 -11.86
C GLN A 14 2.63 -40.75 -11.66
N LYS A 15 1.66 -41.67 -11.78
CA LYS A 15 0.25 -41.40 -11.47
C LYS A 15 0.03 -41.07 -9.99
N ALA A 16 0.69 -41.78 -9.07
CA ALA A 16 0.63 -41.51 -7.64
C ALA A 16 1.22 -40.14 -7.29
N ARG A 17 2.34 -39.74 -7.90
CA ARG A 17 2.89 -38.38 -7.76
C ARG A 17 1.93 -37.31 -8.27
N GLY A 18 1.27 -37.52 -9.41
CA GLY A 18 0.27 -36.59 -9.96
C GLY A 18 -0.97 -36.46 -9.07
N MET A 19 -1.42 -37.58 -8.49
CA MET A 19 -2.56 -37.63 -7.58
C MET A 19 -2.23 -36.98 -6.23
N LEU A 20 -1.05 -37.24 -5.65
CA LEU A 20 -0.57 -36.58 -4.43
C LEU A 20 -0.42 -35.06 -4.63
N ARG A 21 0.02 -34.61 -5.80
CA ARG A 21 0.07 -33.17 -6.15
C ARG A 21 -1.32 -32.54 -6.22
N ARG A 22 -2.31 -33.24 -6.77
CA ARG A 22 -3.70 -32.78 -6.83
C ARG A 22 -4.36 -32.76 -5.45
N VAL A 23 -4.16 -33.80 -4.64
CA VAL A 23 -4.70 -33.89 -3.28
C VAL A 23 -4.04 -32.85 -2.37
N GLY A 24 -2.72 -32.66 -2.46
CA GLY A 24 -2.01 -31.60 -1.75
C GLY A 24 -2.45 -30.19 -2.16
N GLY A 25 -2.70 -29.97 -3.45
CA GLY A 25 -3.26 -28.71 -3.97
C GLY A 25 -4.69 -28.44 -3.48
N LEU A 26 -5.55 -29.45 -3.43
CA LEU A 26 -6.91 -29.35 -2.91
C LEU A 26 -6.95 -29.15 -1.38
N TYR A 27 -6.06 -29.82 -0.65
CA TYR A 27 -5.95 -29.69 0.80
C TYR A 27 -5.49 -28.26 1.18
N THR A 28 -4.49 -27.73 0.48
CA THR A 28 -4.07 -26.33 0.65
C THR A 28 -5.13 -25.32 0.20
N TYR A 29 -5.90 -25.62 -0.85
CA TYR A 29 -7.06 -24.82 -1.27
C TYR A 29 -8.17 -24.78 -0.21
N SER A 30 -8.45 -25.91 0.45
CA SER A 30 -9.48 -26.03 1.50
C SER A 30 -9.11 -25.32 2.80
N LEU A 31 -7.80 -25.21 3.11
CA LEU A 31 -7.30 -24.57 4.34
C LEU A 31 -7.01 -23.07 4.18
N VAL A 32 -6.64 -22.62 2.97
CA VAL A 32 -6.17 -21.24 2.73
C VAL A 32 -7.18 -20.41 1.92
N GLY A 33 -8.20 -21.03 1.33
CA GLY A 33 -9.05 -20.35 0.35
C GLY A 33 -8.33 -20.15 -0.98
N ASP A 34 -9.04 -19.61 -1.96
CA ASP A 34 -8.64 -19.60 -3.37
C ASP A 34 -7.27 -18.93 -3.64
N LEU A 35 -6.23 -19.77 -3.72
CA LEU A 35 -4.86 -19.38 -4.06
C LEU A 35 -4.74 -18.78 -5.47
N SER A 36 -5.63 -19.14 -6.40
CA SER A 36 -5.58 -18.60 -7.77
C SER A 36 -6.01 -17.13 -7.79
N GLY A 37 -7.07 -16.80 -7.03
CA GLY A 37 -7.46 -15.41 -6.76
C GLY A 37 -6.40 -14.62 -6.00
N GLU A 38 -5.64 -15.27 -5.11
CA GLU A 38 -4.59 -14.60 -4.32
C GLU A 38 -3.32 -14.27 -5.12
N VAL A 39 -2.92 -15.14 -6.04
CA VAL A 39 -1.81 -14.86 -6.97
C VAL A 39 -2.19 -13.74 -7.93
N GLU A 40 -3.43 -13.70 -8.41
CA GLU A 40 -3.93 -12.60 -9.22
C GLU A 40 -4.03 -11.29 -8.44
N ARG A 41 -4.48 -11.35 -7.19
CA ARG A 41 -4.51 -10.20 -6.29
C ARG A 41 -3.10 -9.68 -6.01
N LYS A 42 -2.12 -10.55 -5.75
CA LYS A 42 -0.72 -10.18 -5.55
C LYS A 42 -0.10 -9.56 -6.80
N ARG A 43 -0.34 -10.15 -7.98
CA ARG A 43 0.16 -9.62 -9.26
C ARG A 43 -0.43 -8.24 -9.57
N ASN A 44 -1.72 -8.05 -9.35
CA ASN A 44 -2.39 -6.76 -9.55
C ASN A 44 -1.92 -5.72 -8.52
N LEU A 45 -1.72 -6.12 -7.26
CA LEU A 45 -1.14 -5.27 -6.23
C LEU A 45 0.29 -4.85 -6.60
N TRP A 46 1.09 -5.78 -7.10
CA TRP A 46 2.48 -5.53 -7.51
C TRP A 46 2.54 -4.59 -8.72
N ARG A 47 1.69 -4.77 -9.73
CA ARG A 47 1.58 -3.84 -10.85
C ARG A 47 1.13 -2.45 -10.39
N ALA A 48 0.14 -2.36 -9.50
CA ALA A 48 -0.30 -1.08 -8.95
C ALA A 48 0.82 -0.38 -8.16
N LEU A 49 1.58 -1.13 -7.36
CA LEU A 49 2.76 -0.62 -6.65
C LEU A 49 3.87 -0.19 -7.60
N HIS A 50 4.13 -0.97 -8.64
CA HIS A 50 5.12 -0.68 -9.66
C HIS A 50 4.75 0.55 -10.49
N ASP A 51 3.48 0.70 -10.88
CA ASP A 51 2.98 1.87 -11.62
C ASP A 51 2.98 3.13 -10.74
N MET A 52 2.71 2.99 -9.44
CA MET A 52 2.89 4.07 -8.47
C MET A 52 4.37 4.45 -8.31
N ALA A 53 5.28 3.48 -8.30
CA ALA A 53 6.72 3.71 -8.16
C ALA A 53 7.36 4.30 -9.43
N THR A 54 6.91 3.87 -10.61
CA THR A 54 7.44 4.33 -11.91
C THR A 54 6.82 5.64 -12.40
N GLY A 55 5.86 6.20 -11.68
CA GLY A 55 5.36 7.56 -11.91
C GLY A 55 4.66 7.76 -13.26
N LYS A 56 4.26 6.68 -13.95
CA LYS A 56 3.62 6.70 -15.29
C LYS A 56 2.21 7.29 -15.33
N ARG A 57 1.80 8.09 -14.35
CA ARG A 57 0.61 8.94 -14.51
C ARG A 57 1.03 10.12 -15.34
N ALA A 58 0.44 10.26 -16.53
CA ALA A 58 0.55 11.44 -17.36
C ALA A 58 0.35 12.68 -16.47
N SER A 59 1.46 13.36 -16.17
CA SER A 59 1.48 14.57 -15.37
C SER A 59 0.80 15.64 -16.20
N ARG A 60 -0.49 15.86 -15.95
CA ARG A 60 -1.20 16.99 -16.53
C ARG A 60 -0.52 18.26 -16.01
N THR A 61 0.22 18.94 -16.87
CA THR A 61 0.85 20.23 -16.58
C THR A 61 -0.22 21.31 -16.67
N GLU A 62 -1.02 21.42 -15.62
CA GLU A 62 -2.04 22.46 -15.43
C GLU A 62 -1.50 23.46 -14.40
N THR A 63 -1.76 24.76 -14.58
CA THR A 63 -1.41 25.76 -13.55
C THR A 63 -2.44 25.76 -12.42
N PHE A 64 -2.09 26.29 -11.24
CA PHE A 64 -3.02 26.33 -10.11
C PHE A 64 -4.31 27.08 -10.44
N ASP A 65 -4.22 28.20 -11.15
CA ASP A 65 -5.38 28.98 -11.63
C ASP A 65 -6.26 28.21 -12.61
N GLN A 66 -5.67 27.43 -13.52
CA GLN A 66 -6.44 26.57 -14.43
C GLN A 66 -7.18 25.48 -13.64
N ALA A 67 -6.52 24.87 -12.66
CA ALA A 67 -7.12 23.86 -11.79
C ALA A 67 -8.24 24.45 -10.91
N LEU A 68 -8.06 25.66 -10.40
CA LEU A 68 -9.05 26.39 -9.60
C LEU A 68 -10.28 26.72 -10.45
N ARG A 69 -10.09 27.31 -11.64
CA ARG A 69 -11.16 27.62 -12.60
C ARG A 69 -11.95 26.38 -13.01
N ARG A 70 -11.28 25.25 -13.25
CA ARG A 70 -11.93 23.97 -13.55
C ARG A 70 -12.71 23.42 -12.36
N SER A 71 -12.19 23.59 -11.16
CA SER A 71 -12.85 23.10 -9.94
C SER A 71 -14.08 23.93 -9.54
N GLY A 72 -14.21 25.16 -10.07
CA GLY A 72 -15.26 26.10 -9.67
C GLY A 72 -15.23 26.45 -8.18
N ALA A 73 -14.10 26.20 -7.51
CA ALA A 73 -13.98 26.42 -6.08
C ALA A 73 -13.76 27.91 -5.80
N ASP A 74 -14.58 28.44 -4.91
CA ASP A 74 -14.45 29.81 -4.41
C ASP A 74 -13.32 29.93 -3.37
N ASP A 75 -12.83 31.15 -3.15
CA ASP A 75 -11.73 31.41 -2.21
C ASP A 75 -12.10 31.00 -0.76
N ASP A 76 -13.37 31.15 -0.38
CA ASP A 76 -13.89 30.69 0.91
C ASP A 76 -13.87 29.17 1.06
N ALA A 77 -14.22 28.45 -0.02
CA ALA A 77 -14.15 26.99 -0.06
C ALA A 77 -12.69 26.50 0.06
N LEU A 78 -11.76 27.27 -0.51
CA LEU A 78 -10.33 27.00 -0.47
C LEU A 78 -9.77 27.17 0.96
N GLN A 79 -10.17 28.22 1.67
CA GLN A 79 -9.81 28.43 3.08
C GLN A 79 -10.41 27.37 4.00
N ALA A 80 -11.68 27.00 3.79
CA ALA A 80 -12.30 25.89 4.50
C ALA A 80 -11.53 24.57 4.29
N ARG A 81 -11.06 24.33 3.06
CA ARG A 81 -10.21 23.17 2.72
C ARG A 81 -8.89 23.19 3.47
N ILE A 82 -8.20 24.33 3.54
CA ILE A 82 -6.95 24.50 4.30
C ILE A 82 -7.19 24.14 5.77
N SER A 83 -8.23 24.69 6.41
CA SER A 83 -8.50 24.42 7.82
C SER A 83 -8.80 22.95 8.10
N THR A 84 -9.48 22.28 7.17
CA THR A 84 -9.83 20.86 7.25
C THR A 84 -8.60 19.98 7.07
N LEU A 85 -7.77 20.28 6.06
CA LEU A 85 -6.49 19.60 5.83
C LEU A 85 -5.54 19.75 7.01
N GLY A 86 -5.55 20.91 7.67
CA GLY A 86 -4.76 21.17 8.88
C GLY A 86 -5.17 20.29 10.05
N ARG A 87 -6.47 20.25 10.34
CA ARG A 87 -7.04 19.38 11.38
C ARG A 87 -6.77 17.90 11.08
N MET A 88 -6.97 17.46 9.84
CA MET A 88 -6.66 16.09 9.43
C MET A 88 -5.18 15.77 9.57
N ALA A 89 -4.28 16.65 9.13
CA ALA A 89 -2.84 16.44 9.26
C ALA A 89 -2.44 16.30 10.74
N MET A 90 -2.97 17.16 11.61
CA MET A 90 -2.74 17.10 13.05
C MET A 90 -3.19 15.76 13.63
N LEU A 91 -4.42 15.32 13.32
CA LEU A 91 -4.94 14.02 13.77
C LEU A 91 -4.04 12.86 13.29
N TYR A 92 -3.63 12.86 12.02
CA TYR A 92 -2.73 11.83 11.50
C TYR A 92 -1.39 11.81 12.23
N PHE A 93 -0.80 12.97 12.55
CA PHE A 93 0.45 13.02 13.32
C PHE A 93 0.27 12.57 14.77
N VAL A 94 -0.85 12.88 15.42
CA VAL A 94 -1.16 12.39 16.77
C VAL A 94 -1.28 10.87 16.76
N VAL A 95 -2.05 10.30 15.82
CA VAL A 95 -2.20 8.84 15.70
C VAL A 95 -0.87 8.18 15.34
N ALA A 96 -0.06 8.80 14.48
CA ALA A 96 1.29 8.32 14.19
C ALA A 96 2.16 8.32 15.46
N GLY A 97 2.10 9.38 16.28
CA GLY A 97 2.81 9.43 17.56
C GLY A 97 2.40 8.29 18.50
N VAL A 98 1.10 8.03 18.65
CA VAL A 98 0.60 6.91 19.46
C VAL A 98 1.05 5.57 18.90
N ALA A 99 0.98 5.37 17.58
CA ALA A 99 1.46 4.15 16.93
C ALA A 99 2.96 3.95 17.11
N PHE A 100 3.76 5.02 17.10
CA PHE A 100 5.19 4.96 17.38
C PHE A 100 5.48 4.56 18.82
N LEU A 101 4.75 5.10 19.79
CA LEU A 101 4.85 4.67 21.20
C LEU A 101 4.50 3.19 21.34
N MET A 102 3.42 2.73 20.69
CA MET A 102 3.04 1.31 20.67
C MET A 102 4.07 0.40 20.00
N LEU A 103 4.81 0.93 19.03
CA LEU A 103 5.93 0.23 18.40
C LEU A 103 7.13 0.11 19.36
N LEU A 104 7.44 1.15 20.15
CA LEU A 104 8.49 1.10 21.16
C LEU A 104 8.16 0.12 22.31
N VAL A 105 6.87 -0.03 22.65
CA VAL A 105 6.41 -0.97 23.68
C VAL A 105 6.31 -2.42 23.13
N SER A 106 6.42 -2.61 21.81
CA SER A 106 6.23 -3.93 21.19
C SER A 106 7.12 -5.07 21.74
N PRO A 107 8.38 -4.87 22.17
CA PRO A 107 9.19 -5.98 22.67
C PRO A 107 8.76 -6.50 24.04
N TRP A 108 7.91 -5.78 24.77
CA TRP A 108 7.34 -6.22 26.05
C TRP A 108 6.00 -6.95 25.94
N VAL A 109 5.49 -7.18 24.72
CA VAL A 109 4.18 -7.79 24.48
C VAL A 109 4.32 -9.29 24.14
N ALA A 110 3.35 -10.10 24.55
CA ALA A 110 3.32 -11.55 24.32
C ALA A 110 3.42 -11.98 22.83
N LYS A 111 3.04 -11.12 21.88
CA LYS A 111 3.15 -11.33 20.43
C LYS A 111 3.88 -10.15 19.76
N PRO A 112 5.21 -10.04 19.94
CA PRO A 112 5.95 -8.83 19.59
C PRO A 112 5.95 -8.54 18.08
N LEU A 113 6.03 -9.57 17.23
CA LEU A 113 6.09 -9.41 15.77
C LEU A 113 4.77 -8.90 15.18
N SER A 114 3.63 -9.41 15.64
CA SER A 114 2.31 -8.97 15.17
C SER A 114 2.01 -7.53 15.59
N GLN A 115 2.33 -7.19 16.84
CA GLN A 115 2.20 -5.85 17.38
C GLN A 115 3.09 -4.87 16.59
N PHE A 116 4.35 -5.25 16.35
CA PHE A 116 5.30 -4.46 15.58
C PHE A 116 4.78 -4.17 14.16
N LEU A 117 4.33 -5.19 13.43
CA LEU A 117 3.85 -5.04 12.06
C LEU A 117 2.59 -4.16 11.98
N MET A 118 1.64 -4.31 12.90
CA MET A 118 0.45 -3.45 12.95
C MET A 118 0.81 -2.01 13.27
N SER A 119 1.60 -1.77 14.34
CA SER A 119 2.02 -0.44 14.74
C SER A 119 2.83 0.24 13.64
N LEU A 120 3.71 -0.50 12.94
CA LEU A 120 4.49 0.00 11.82
C LEU A 120 3.59 0.37 10.64
N GLY A 121 2.60 -0.48 10.30
CA GLY A 121 1.65 -0.20 9.24
C GLY A 121 0.81 1.04 9.51
N VAL A 122 0.28 1.17 10.73
CA VAL A 122 -0.49 2.36 11.15
C VAL A 122 0.39 3.60 11.16
N PHE A 123 1.61 3.51 11.68
CA PHE A 123 2.58 4.60 11.69
C PHE A 123 2.92 5.08 10.28
N ALA A 124 3.25 4.16 9.36
CA ALA A 124 3.60 4.48 7.98
C ALA A 124 2.41 5.10 7.23
N MET A 125 1.21 4.54 7.39
CA MET A 125 0.00 5.06 6.76
C MET A 125 -0.36 6.47 7.27
N CYS A 126 -0.34 6.67 8.59
CA CYS A 126 -0.68 7.96 9.19
C CYS A 126 0.37 9.02 8.84
N SER A 127 1.65 8.69 8.89
CA SER A 127 2.73 9.60 8.48
C SER A 127 2.60 9.99 7.01
N ALA A 128 2.36 9.03 6.11
CA ALA A 128 2.16 9.31 4.68
C ALA A 128 0.94 10.21 4.44
N ARG A 129 -0.19 9.93 5.12
CA ARG A 129 -1.41 10.76 5.03
C ARG A 129 -1.20 12.16 5.60
N GLY A 130 -0.51 12.29 6.72
CA GLY A 130 -0.16 13.58 7.34
C GLY A 130 0.74 14.43 6.45
N VAL A 131 1.78 13.83 5.87
CA VAL A 131 2.68 14.48 4.90
C VAL A 131 1.92 14.89 3.64
N ALA A 132 1.08 14.02 3.07
CA ALA A 132 0.28 14.35 1.90
C ALA A 132 -0.72 15.50 2.17
N ALA A 133 -1.32 15.54 3.36
CA ALA A 133 -2.20 16.63 3.76
C ALA A 133 -1.44 17.96 3.90
N ARG A 134 -0.23 17.95 4.49
CA ARG A 134 0.63 19.12 4.62
C ARG A 134 1.15 19.62 3.27
N PHE A 135 1.51 18.71 2.37
CA PHE A 135 1.90 19.03 1.00
C PHE A 135 0.75 19.70 0.22
N ARG A 136 -0.47 19.15 0.29
CA ARG A 136 -1.65 19.79 -0.33
C ARG A 136 -1.97 21.15 0.27
N MET A 137 -1.83 21.31 1.59
CA MET A 137 -1.99 22.61 2.24
C MET A 137 -0.98 23.63 1.71
N PHE A 138 0.28 23.22 1.51
CA PHE A 138 1.32 24.08 0.95
C PHE A 138 0.97 24.53 -0.47
N GLN A 139 0.52 23.61 -1.33
CA GLN A 139 0.12 23.94 -2.70
C GLN A 139 -1.04 24.95 -2.73
N ILE A 140 -2.03 24.78 -1.85
CA ILE A 140 -3.19 25.67 -1.78
C ILE A 140 -2.80 27.05 -1.22
N ARG A 141 -1.95 27.10 -0.17
CA ARG A 141 -1.53 28.37 0.44
C ARG A 141 -0.66 29.22 -0.48
N ASN A 142 0.24 28.60 -1.22
CA ASN A 142 1.12 29.31 -2.14
C ASN A 142 0.51 29.50 -3.52
N ARG A 143 -0.71 28.98 -3.76
CA ARG A 143 -1.38 28.98 -5.08
C ARG A 143 -0.45 28.44 -6.19
N GLU A 144 0.35 27.42 -5.88
CA GLU A 144 1.33 26.82 -6.78
C GLU A 144 1.22 25.30 -6.78
N LEU A 145 1.24 24.69 -7.96
CA LEU A 145 1.31 23.23 -8.14
C LEU A 145 2.78 22.79 -8.21
N VAL A 146 3.45 22.81 -7.06
CA VAL A 146 4.83 22.32 -6.94
C VAL A 146 4.89 20.80 -6.86
N GLY A 147 6.01 20.22 -7.34
CA GLY A 147 6.32 18.80 -7.17
C GLY A 147 6.70 18.46 -5.73
N PHE A 148 6.57 17.19 -5.33
CA PHE A 148 6.90 16.75 -3.96
C PHE A 148 8.36 17.03 -3.59
N ARG A 149 9.30 16.79 -4.51
CA ARG A 149 10.73 17.04 -4.31
C ARG A 149 11.02 18.51 -4.03
N GLU A 150 10.44 19.40 -4.82
CA GLU A 150 10.61 20.84 -4.68
C GLU A 150 10.05 21.35 -3.34
N TRP A 151 8.92 20.81 -2.89
CA TRP A 151 8.38 21.11 -1.57
C TRP A 151 9.33 20.69 -0.43
N VAL A 152 9.95 19.50 -0.54
CA VAL A 152 10.93 19.03 0.44
C VAL A 152 12.17 19.91 0.46
N GLU A 153 12.66 20.32 -0.72
CA GLU A 153 13.82 21.22 -0.84
C GLU A 153 13.54 22.61 -0.25
N ARG A 154 12.36 23.19 -0.50
CA ARG A 154 11.94 24.48 0.09
C ARG A 154 11.72 24.41 1.60
N GLY A 155 11.35 23.26 2.14
CA GLY A 155 11.19 23.06 3.59
C GLY A 155 12.52 22.88 4.36
N ARG A 156 13.65 22.77 3.65
CA ARG A 156 14.99 22.58 4.24
C ARG A 156 15.80 23.88 4.32
N GLN A 157 15.32 24.95 3.67
CA GLN A 157 15.86 26.30 3.76
C GLN A 157 15.18 27.06 4.90
#